data_AF-A0A7X5X7K3-F1
#
_entry.id   AF-A0A7X5X7K3-F1
#
_cell.length_a   1.000
_cell.length_b   1.000
_cell.length_c   1.000
_cell.angle_alpha   90.00
_cell.angle_beta   90.00
_cell.angle_gamma   90.00
#
_symmetry.space_group_name_H-M   'P 1'
#
loop_
_entity.id
_entity.type
_entity.pdbx_description
1 polymer ?
#
loop_
_entity_poly.entity_id
_entity_poly.type
_entity_poly.pdbx_seq_one_letter_code
_entity_poly.pdbx_strand_id
1 'polypeptide(L)'
;MTGQWDEGGNLIVKTSDELPDDTPDKVTDKLADTLISENGTEFNGWAASFLVDTHSSAVNEAYATYVEDEGTKIIDNVHGVLVD
;
A
#
# COMPACT_ATOMS: atom_id res chain seq x y z
N MET A 1 3.11 -2.96 4.35
CA MET A 1 2.07 -3.03 3.31
C MET A 1 2.66 -2.75 1.95
N THR A 2 2.11 -3.37 0.91
CA THR A 2 2.53 -3.19 -0.48
C THR A 2 1.32 -3.13 -1.41
N GLY A 3 1.46 -2.46 -2.55
CA GLY A 3 0.34 -2.20 -3.45
C GLY A 3 0.75 -1.52 -4.75
N GLN A 4 -0.24 -1.01 -5.49
CA GLN A 4 -0.01 -0.23 -6.71
C GLN A 4 -1.10 0.81 -6.94
N TRP A 5 -0.75 1.89 -7.61
CA TRP A 5 -1.71 2.86 -8.12
C TRP A 5 -2.27 2.42 -9.48
N ASP A 6 -3.58 2.53 -9.68
CA ASP A 6 -4.20 2.33 -10.99
C ASP A 6 -4.24 3.64 -11.81
N GLU A 7 -4.66 3.55 -13.08
CA GLU A 7 -4.79 4.72 -13.96
C GLU A 7 -5.87 5.71 -13.50
N GLY A 8 -6.77 5.29 -12.60
CA GLY A 8 -7.81 6.12 -12.00
C GLY A 8 -7.40 6.80 -10.70
N GLY A 9 -6.13 6.65 -10.27
CA GLY A 9 -5.62 7.20 -9.03
C GLY A 9 -6.05 6.42 -7.78
N ASN A 10 -6.57 5.21 -7.93
CA ASN A 10 -6.93 4.37 -6.78
C ASN A 10 -5.70 3.60 -6.29
N LEU A 11 -5.56 3.48 -4.98
CA LEU A 11 -4.51 2.66 -4.36
C LEU A 11 -5.01 1.23 -4.16
N ILE A 12 -4.40 0.28 -4.86
CA ILE A 12 -4.72 -1.14 -4.74
C ILE A 12 -3.71 -1.81 -3.80
N VAL A 13 -4.14 -2.17 -2.60
CA VAL A 13 -3.33 -2.91 -1.62
C VAL A 13 -3.25 -4.37 -2.05
N LYS A 14 -2.04 -4.91 -2.18
CA LYS A 14 -1.78 -6.31 -2.59
C LYS A 14 -1.35 -7.20 -1.44
N THR A 15 -0.53 -6.68 -0.51
CA THR A 15 -0.09 -7.43 0.68
C THR A 15 0.00 -6.53 1.91
N SER A 16 -0.10 -7.14 3.08
CA SER A 16 -0.09 -6.46 4.38
C SER A 16 0.75 -7.21 5.40
N ASP A 17 1.95 -7.62 4.98
CA ASP A 17 2.84 -8.39 5.82
C ASP A 17 3.32 -7.57 7.04
N GLU A 18 3.37 -8.23 8.20
CA GLU A 18 3.98 -7.68 9.40
C GLU A 18 5.50 -7.58 9.21
N LEU A 19 6.05 -6.44 9.59
CA LEU A 19 7.48 -6.19 9.58
C LEU A 19 7.99 -6.19 11.03
N PRO A 20 9.18 -6.74 11.31
CA PRO A 20 9.81 -6.60 12.63
C PRO A 20 9.94 -5.12 13.05
N ASP A 21 9.82 -4.83 14.34
CA ASP A 21 9.91 -3.46 14.90
C ASP A 21 11.20 -2.72 14.50
N ASP A 22 12.31 -3.44 14.32
CA ASP A 22 13.61 -2.88 13.93
C ASP A 22 13.80 -2.79 12.40
N THR A 23 12.74 -2.91 11.61
CA THR A 23 12.82 -2.86 10.14
C THR A 23 13.19 -1.44 9.70
N PRO A 24 14.35 -1.25 9.04
CA PRO A 24 14.74 0.07 8.59
C PRO A 24 13.90 0.51 7.38
N ASP A 25 13.57 1.80 7.30
CA ASP A 25 12.76 2.42 6.23
C ASP A 25 13.22 2.04 4.80
N LYS A 26 14.52 1.78 4.61
CA LYS A 26 15.08 1.36 3.32
C LYS A 26 14.54 0.01 2.81
N VAL A 27 13.88 -0.78 3.67
CA VAL A 27 13.22 -2.03 3.30
C VAL A 27 11.91 -1.74 2.57
N THR A 28 11.12 -0.75 3.00
CA THR A 28 9.87 -0.39 2.32
C THR A 28 10.14 0.19 0.93
N ASP A 29 11.19 1.00 0.77
CA ASP A 29 11.59 1.53 -0.55
C ASP A 29 11.91 0.40 -1.54
N LYS A 30 12.68 -0.60 -1.09
CA LYS A 30 13.02 -1.77 -1.91
C LYS A 30 11.82 -2.64 -2.26
N LEU A 31 10.81 -2.70 -1.39
CA LEU A 31 9.57 -3.43 -1.67
C LEU A 31 8.76 -2.74 -2.76
N ALA A 32 8.68 -1.40 -2.74
CA ALA A 32 8.08 -0.63 -3.83
C ALA A 32 8.83 -0.88 -5.15
N ASP A 33 10.17 -0.78 -5.15
CA ASP A 33 11.01 -1.05 -6.33
C ASP A 33 10.83 -2.48 -6.88
N THR A 34 10.70 -3.47 -5.99
CA THR A 34 10.48 -4.87 -6.37
C THR A 34 9.13 -5.04 -7.06
N LEU A 35 8.06 -4.47 -6.49
CA LEU A 35 6.73 -4.52 -7.10
C LEU A 35 6.65 -3.82 -8.46
N ILE A 36 7.40 -2.74 -8.62
CA ILE A 36 7.57 -2.02 -9.89
C ILE A 36 8.16 -2.97 -10.95
N SER A 37 9.19 -3.73 -10.59
CA SER A 37 9.87 -4.65 -11.51
C SER A 37 9.04 -5.90 -11.89
N GLU A 38 8.18 -6.40 -11.00
CA GLU A 38 7.42 -7.65 -11.22
C GLU A 38 6.17 -7.45 -12.10
N ASN A 39 5.57 -6.26 -12.12
CA ASN A 39 4.31 -6.02 -12.84
C ASN A 39 4.49 -5.47 -14.26
N GLY A 40 5.73 -5.24 -14.74
CA GLY A 40 6.02 -4.77 -16.10
C GLY A 40 5.53 -3.35 -16.44
N THR A 41 4.75 -2.72 -15.55
CA THR A 41 4.40 -1.30 -15.57
C THR A 41 5.28 -0.58 -14.56
N GLU A 42 6.40 -0.04 -15.04
CA GLU A 42 7.52 0.52 -14.26
C GLU A 42 7.19 1.70 -13.32
N PHE A 43 5.93 2.14 -13.16
CA PHE A 43 5.66 3.48 -12.60
C PHE A 43 4.70 3.55 -11.41
N ASN A 44 4.06 2.46 -10.99
CA ASN A 44 2.94 2.57 -10.04
C ASN A 44 3.06 1.74 -8.76
N GLY A 45 4.20 1.09 -8.49
CA GLY A 45 4.35 0.32 -7.25
C GLY A 45 4.38 1.22 -6.01
N TRP A 46 3.77 0.77 -4.94
CA TRP A 46 3.68 1.47 -3.66
C TRP A 46 3.99 0.53 -2.51
N ALA A 47 4.70 1.03 -1.51
CA ALA A 47 4.89 0.33 -0.25
C ALA A 47 5.00 1.34 0.90
N ALA A 48 4.41 0.99 2.04
CA ALA A 48 4.47 1.78 3.26
C ALA A 48 4.43 0.85 4.48
N SER A 49 4.93 1.34 5.60
CA SER A 49 4.77 0.71 6.90
C SER A 49 3.95 1.63 7.80
N PHE A 50 3.11 1.03 8.65
CA PHE A 50 2.26 1.73 9.60
C PHE A 50 2.44 1.07 10.96
N LEU A 51 2.53 1.87 12.02
CA LEU A 51 2.71 1.37 13.39
C LEU A 51 1.34 1.06 14.00
N VAL A 52 0.72 -0.02 13.51
CA VAL A 52 -0.64 -0.42 13.88
C VAL A 52 -0.74 -1.93 14.08
N ASP A 53 -1.68 -2.35 14.92
CA ASP A 53 -1.81 -3.76 15.32
C ASP A 53 -2.64 -4.61 14.33
N THR A 54 -3.35 -3.99 13.38
CA THR A 54 -4.24 -4.71 12.47
C THR A 54 -4.14 -4.21 11.04
N HIS A 55 -4.34 -5.11 10.08
CA HIS A 55 -4.44 -4.76 8.66
C HIS A 55 -5.50 -3.69 8.39
N SER A 56 -6.69 -3.81 8.99
CA SER A 56 -7.77 -2.83 8.80
C SER A 56 -7.37 -1.43 9.27
N SER A 57 -6.64 -1.32 10.38
CA SER A 57 -6.06 -0.05 10.83
C SER A 57 -5.03 0.47 9.82
N ALA A 58 -4.20 -0.42 9.27
CA ALA A 58 -3.17 -0.05 8.29
C ALA A 58 -3.77 0.46 6.97
N VAL A 59 -4.86 -0.16 6.49
CA VAL A 59 -5.62 0.31 5.32
C VAL A 59 -6.26 1.66 5.58
N ASN A 60 -6.84 1.89 6.76
CA ASN A 60 -7.43 3.19 7.10
C ASN A 60 -6.37 4.29 7.19
N GLU A 61 -5.19 4.01 7.77
CA GLU A 61 -4.10 4.97 7.77
C GLU A 61 -3.55 5.25 6.37
N ALA A 62 -3.45 4.22 5.52
CA ALA A 62 -3.07 4.39 4.12
C ALA A 62 -4.08 5.25 3.35
N TYR A 63 -5.38 5.05 3.58
CA TYR A 63 -6.43 5.88 2.99
C TYR A 63 -6.28 7.34 3.42
N ALA A 64 -6.23 7.61 4.72
CA ALA A 64 -6.14 8.96 5.26
C ALA A 64 -4.85 9.69 4.82
N THR A 65 -3.75 8.96 4.67
CA THR A 65 -2.45 9.56 4.32
C THR A 65 -2.27 9.82 2.83
N TYR A 66 -2.81 8.95 1.97
CA TYR A 66 -2.47 8.95 0.54
C TYR A 66 -3.65 9.12 -0.41
N VAL A 67 -4.88 8.89 0.04
CA VAL A 67 -6.06 8.74 -0.84
C VAL A 67 -7.15 9.78 -0.53
N GLU A 68 -7.41 10.05 0.76
CA GLU A 68 -8.52 10.91 1.22
C GLU A 68 -8.51 12.29 0.53
N ASP A 69 -7.35 12.95 0.51
CA ASP A 69 -7.20 14.29 -0.07
C ASP A 69 -7.31 14.32 -1.60
N GLU A 70 -6.99 13.21 -2.27
CA GLU A 70 -7.07 13.07 -3.74
C GLU A 70 -8.51 12.75 -4.20
N GLY A 71 -9.41 12.40 -3.28
CA GLY A 71 -10.80 12.05 -3.57
C GLY A 71 -10.93 10.75 -4.37
N THR A 72 -9.93 9.86 -4.30
CA THR A 72 -9.91 8.55 -4.94
C THR A 72 -10.23 7.44 -3.93
N LYS A 73 -9.98 6.17 -4.28
CA LYS A 73 -10.34 5.03 -3.43
C LYS A 73 -9.13 4.19 -3.07
N ILE A 74 -9.19 3.56 -1.90
CA ILE A 74 -8.32 2.44 -1.56
C ILE A 74 -9.07 1.13 -1.77
N ILE A 75 -8.42 0.21 -2.49
CA ILE A 75 -8.95 -1.10 -2.83
C ILE A 75 -8.12 -2.13 -2.08
N ASP A 76 -8.69 -2.73 -1.03
CA ASP A 76 -8.04 -3.77 -0.26
C ASP A 76 -8.21 -5.14 -0.95
N ASN A 77 -7.28 -5.47 -1.85
CA ASN A 77 -7.25 -6.75 -2.54
C ASN A 77 -6.65 -7.89 -1.70
N VAL A 78 -6.18 -7.62 -0.47
CA VAL A 78 -5.78 -8.68 0.48
C VAL A 78 -7.01 -9.45 0.93
N HIS A 79 -8.12 -8.74 1.19
CA HIS A 79 -9.39 -9.33 1.63
C HIS A 79 -10.54 -9.18 0.63
N GLY A 80 -10.35 -8.45 -0.48
CA GLY A 80 -11.38 -8.19 -1.50
C GLY A 80 -12.42 -7.16 -1.05
N VAL A 81 -12.00 -6.14 -0.27
CA VAL A 81 -12.87 -5.14 0.35
C VAL A 81 -12.56 -3.74 -0.21
N LEU A 82 -13.59 -2.92 -0.42
CA LEU A 82 -13.45 -1.51 -0.78
C LEU A 82 -13.64 -0.66 0.49
N VAL A 83 -12.74 0.30 0.71
CA VAL A 83 -12.91 1.32 1.76
C VAL A 83 -13.22 2.65 1.07
N ASP A 84 -14.23 3.33 1.59
CA ASP A 84 -14.78 4.59 1.07
C ASP A 84 -14.24 5.77 1.86
#